data_AF-A0A354XZZ1-F1
#
_entry.id   AF-A0A354XZZ1-F1
#
_cell.length_a   1.000
_cell.length_b   1.000
_cell.length_c   1.000
_cell.angle_alpha   90.00
_cell.angle_beta   90.00
_cell.angle_gamma   90.00
#
_symmetry.space_group_name_H-M   'P 1'
#
loop_
_entity.id
_entity.type
_entity.pdbx_description
1 polymer ?
#
loop_
_entity_poly.entity_id
_entity_poly.type
_entity_poly.pdbx_seq_one_letter_code
_entity_poly.pdbx_strand_id
1 'polypeptide(L)' 'KQGSFKDQGRFIFVNDRVIELTDKKGIKTYYRINNGSIILSDPEGNVADADFASRYQLKKI' A
#
# COMPACT_ATOMS: atom_id res chain seq x y z
N LYS A 1 -6.72 7.24 22.42
CA LYS A 1 -5.41 6.60 22.72
C LYS A 1 -4.61 6.59 21.43
N GLN A 2 -3.46 7.29 21.36
CA GLN A 2 -2.58 7.22 20.19
C GLN A 2 -1.84 5.89 20.24
N GLY A 3 -2.23 4.95 19.39
CA GLY A 3 -1.54 3.67 19.23
C GLY A 3 -0.50 3.81 18.12
N SER A 4 0.75 3.44 18.39
CA SER A 4 1.75 3.23 17.36
C SER A 4 1.80 1.74 17.03
N PHE A 5 1.67 1.39 15.76
CA PHE A 5 1.89 0.03 15.27
C PHE A 5 3.09 0.01 14.33
N LYS A 6 3.98 -0.97 14.51
CA LYS A 6 5.14 -1.19 13.64
C LYS A 6 5.09 -2.62 13.16
N ASP A 7 5.14 -2.78 11.85
CA ASP A 7 5.26 -4.08 11.21
C ASP A 7 6.50 -4.15 10.32
N GLN A 8 6.92 -5.35 9.99
CA GLN A 8 8.06 -5.65 9.12
C GLN A 8 7.71 -6.85 8.25
N GLY A 9 8.13 -6.82 7.00
CA GLY A 9 7.81 -7.87 6.05
C GLY A 9 8.69 -7.82 4.82
N ARG A 10 8.27 -8.55 3.79
CA ARG A 10 8.88 -8.52 2.45
C ARG A 10 7.96 -7.76 1.51
N PHE A 11 8.53 -7.04 0.56
CA PHE A 11 7.79 -6.53 -0.58
C PHE A 11 8.28 -7.16 -1.89
N ILE A 12 7.38 -7.25 -2.87
CA ILE A 12 7.69 -7.60 -4.26
C ILE A 12 6.95 -6.65 -5.19
N PHE A 13 7.51 -6.44 -6.39
CA PHE A 13 6.77 -5.82 -7.47
C PHE A 13 5.90 -6.90 -8.13
N VAL A 14 4.59 -6.69 -8.13
CA VAL A 14 3.64 -7.55 -8.87
C VAL A 14 3.72 -7.19 -10.36
N ASN A 15 3.88 -5.90 -10.65
CA ASN A 15 4.16 -5.34 -11.96
C ASN A 15 4.81 -3.95 -11.80
N ASP A 16 5.00 -3.21 -12.89
CA ASP A 16 5.64 -1.88 -12.88
C ASP A 16 4.87 -0.81 -12.08
N ARG A 17 3.63 -1.09 -11.68
CA ARG A 17 2.71 -0.14 -11.04
C ARG A 17 2.21 -0.60 -9.68
N VAL A 18 2.42 -1.85 -9.27
CA VAL A 18 1.85 -2.43 -8.05
C VAL A 18 2.91 -3.15 -7.21
N ILE A 19 2.92 -2.85 -5.92
CA ILE A 19 3.73 -3.52 -4.90
C ILE A 19 2.82 -4.38 -4.02
N GLU A 20 3.21 -5.63 -3.78
CA GLU A 20 2.64 -6.47 -2.74
C GLU A 20 3.56 -6.42 -1.51
N LEU A 21 2.99 -6.11 -0.35
CA LEU A 21 3.64 -6.22 0.95
C LEU A 21 3.07 -7.44 1.68
N THR A 22 3.95 -8.36 2.07
CA THR A 22 3.60 -9.52 2.90
C THR A 22 4.17 -9.34 4.29
N ASP A 23 3.32 -9.34 5.31
CA ASP A 23 3.73 -9.25 6.71
C ASP A 23 4.27 -10.59 7.26
N LYS A 24 4.73 -10.62 8.51
CA LYS A 24 5.23 -11.85 9.16
C LYS A 24 4.16 -12.92 9.37
N LYS A 25 2.89 -12.58 9.30
CA LYS A 25 1.75 -13.50 9.42
C LYS A 25 1.32 -14.05 8.05
N GLY A 26 1.96 -13.62 6.96
CA GLY A 26 1.62 -14.01 5.60
C GLY A 26 0.44 -13.21 5.01
N ILE A 27 0.00 -12.14 5.67
CA ILE A 27 -1.06 -11.26 5.17
C ILE A 27 -0.48 -10.37 4.09
N LYS A 28 -1.18 -10.32 2.97
CA LYS A 28 -0.81 -9.55 1.79
C LYS A 28 -1.60 -8.24 1.71
N THR A 29 -0.92 -7.17 1.36
CA THR A 29 -1.54 -5.86 1.10
C THR A 29 -0.93 -5.26 -0.17
N TYR A 30 -1.76 -4.67 -1.02
CA TYR A 30 -1.34 -4.18 -2.33
C TYR A 30 -1.39 -2.65 -2.38
N TYR A 31 -0.40 -2.08 -3.06
CA TYR A 31 -0.29 -0.63 -3.21
C TYR A 31 0.07 -0.28 -4.65
N ARG A 32 -0.66 0.68 -5.23
CA ARG A 32 -0.33 1.29 -6.52
C ARG A 32 0.73 2.38 -6.33
N ILE A 33 1.77 2.35 -7.16
CA ILE A 33 2.82 3.35 -7.25
C ILE A 33 2.31 4.56 -8.02
N ASN A 34 2.54 5.77 -7.49
CA ASN A 34 2.17 7.02 -8.14
C ASN A 34 3.23 8.11 -7.87
N ASN A 35 4.11 8.38 -8.83
CA ASN A 35 5.11 9.46 -8.85
C ASN A 35 5.66 9.89 -7.48
N GLY A 36 6.38 8.97 -6.80
CA GLY A 36 7.00 9.25 -5.49
C GLY A 36 6.10 9.01 -4.27
N SER A 37 4.91 8.46 -4.48
CA SER A 37 3.96 8.05 -3.45
C SER A 37 3.38 6.68 -3.76
N ILE A 38 2.73 6.06 -2.77
CA ILE A 38 1.95 4.84 -2.95
C ILE A 38 0.54 5.03 -2.37
N ILE A 39 -0.44 4.30 -2.93
CA ILE A 39 -1.83 4.33 -2.48
C ILE A 39 -2.37 2.90 -2.38
N LEU A 40 -3.18 2.62 -1.37
CA LEU A 40 -3.80 1.30 -1.18
C LEU A 40 -4.64 0.92 -2.41
N SER A 41 -4.47 -0.31 -2.89
CA SER A 41 -5.16 -0.83 -4.06
C SER A 41 -5.56 -2.29 -3.88
N ASP A 42 -6.31 -2.81 -4.84
CA ASP A 42 -6.44 -4.25 -5.06
C ASP A 42 -5.16 -4.82 -5.76
N PRO A 43 -5.06 -6.15 -5.96
CA PRO A 43 -3.93 -6.79 -6.66
C PRO A 43 -3.72 -6.31 -8.11
N GLU A 44 -4.80 -5.92 -8.79
CA GLU A 44 -4.79 -5.39 -10.15
C GLU A 44 -4.32 -3.93 -10.20
N GLY A 45 -4.26 -3.25 -9.05
CA GLY A 45 -3.85 -1.85 -8.91
C GLY A 45 -5.00 -0.86 -9.01
N ASN A 46 -6.26 -1.30 -8.98
CA ASN A 46 -7.40 -0.40 -8.87
C ASN A 46 -7.44 0.17 -7.46
N VAL A 47 -7.58 1.49 -7.39
CA VAL A 47 -7.78 2.20 -6.14
C VAL A 47 -9.27 2.28 -5.90
N ALA A 48 -9.72 1.97 -4.68
CA ALA A 48 -11.12 2.15 -4.33
C ALA A 48 -11.53 3.62 -4.54
N ASP A 49 -12.48 3.85 -5.44
CA ASP A 49 -13.08 5.16 -5.67
C ASP A 49 -14.00 5.47 -4.49
N ALA A 50 -13.43 6.16 -3.51
CA ALA A 50 -14.16 6.74 -2.40
C ALA A 50 -13.67 8.18 -2.22
N ASP A 51 -14.54 9.05 -1.71
CA ASP A 51 -14.24 10.48 -1.42
C ASP A 51 -12.99 10.68 -0.53
N PHE A 52 -12.44 9.61 0.03
CA PHE A 52 -11.26 9.56 0.87
C PHE A 52 -10.04 8.87 0.25
N ALA A 53 -10.04 8.51 -1.04
CA ALA A 53 -8.90 7.88 -1.72
C ALA A 53 -7.60 8.70 -1.52
N SER A 54 -7.71 10.03 -1.53
CA SER A 54 -6.61 10.96 -1.23
C SER A 54 -5.99 10.79 0.16
N ARG A 55 -6.75 10.26 1.14
CA ARG A 55 -6.29 10.02 2.52
C ARG A 55 -5.43 8.76 2.68
N TYR A 56 -5.42 7.87 1.67
CA TYR A 56 -4.60 6.66 1.67
C TYR A 56 -3.24 6.84 0.96
N GLN A 57 -2.92 8.06 0.55
CA GLN A 57 -1.64 8.36 -0.11
C GLN A 57 -0.51 8.49 0.93
N LEU A 58 0.48 7.61 0.83
CA LEU A 58 1.72 7.70 1.60
C LEU A 58 2.77 8.44 0.77
N LYS A 59 3.23 9.60 1.25
CA LYS A 59 4.28 10.41 0.62
C LYS A 59 5.65 10.04 1.16
N LYS A 60 6.65 9.99 0.28
CA LYS A 60 8.05 9.91 0.69
C LYS A 60 8.45 11.19 1.42
N ILE A 61 9.11 11.04 2.57
CA ILE A 61 9.73 12.14 3.35
C ILE A 61 11.19 12.26 2.91
#